data_AF-A0A7W9X8W0-F1
#
_entry.id   AF-A0A7W9X8W0-F1
#
_cell.length_a   1.000
_cell.length_b   1.000
_cell.length_c   1.000
_cell.angle_alpha   90.00
_cell.angle_beta   90.00
_cell.angle_gamma   90.00
#
_symmetry.space_group_name_H-M   'P 1'
#
loop_
_entity.id
_entity.type
_entity.pdbx_description
1 polymer ?
#
loop_
_entity_poly.entity_id
_entity_poly.type
_entity_poly.pdbx_seq_one_letter_code
_entity_poly.pdbx_strand_id
1 'polypeptide(L)'
;MKTINHKFILMTAVKILVVFICLTFSMATYGTVVIYPQVPVVQACQFSYTLKARDHGTTTWNTVYLYNTPVTNSSGSGTNTTCGYLSCSGSIDYKIIFSTTVTSAVVYPAPLNITPTFSGDSIMFTTAGPQKFYVDINGDHYNDCIHVIADPLEVNPPHQGDANVIFIPSGTFVDSIIKVPSGKTLYIQGGAGVRSIDLDSTTNTKVLGRGVIFRPNFDAIACSHASNVTIDGVLDFNHGWGGGGGCGLRCGQSSNVSVSNCVSFSSKTIGVRKMEKRSIGLVRFPP
;
A
#
# COMPACT_ATOMS: atom_id res chain seq x y z
N MET A 1 24.86 26.39 -64.34
CA MET A 1 23.56 26.62 -63.67
C MET A 1 23.10 25.27 -63.11
N LYS A 2 23.26 25.03 -61.80
CA LYS A 2 22.93 23.73 -61.18
C LYS A 2 21.44 23.69 -60.88
N THR A 3 20.71 22.79 -61.53
CA THR A 3 19.27 22.59 -61.34
C THR A 3 19.04 22.00 -59.95
N ILE A 4 18.42 22.79 -59.06
CA ILE A 4 18.08 22.36 -57.71
C ILE A 4 16.90 21.37 -57.84
N ASN A 5 17.12 20.13 -57.40
CA ASN A 5 16.10 19.09 -57.49
C ASN A 5 15.08 19.24 -56.34
N HIS A 6 14.06 20.07 -56.57
CA HIS A 6 13.02 20.40 -55.60
C HIS A 6 12.30 19.18 -55.00
N LYS A 7 12.21 18.05 -55.73
CA LYS A 7 11.62 16.81 -55.22
C LYS A 7 12.46 16.20 -54.09
N PHE A 8 13.79 16.28 -54.19
CA PHE A 8 14.70 15.76 -53.17
C PHE A 8 14.63 16.59 -51.87
N ILE A 9 14.50 17.91 -51.99
CA ILE A 9 14.36 18.81 -50.83
C ILE A 9 13.00 18.57 -50.14
N LEU A 10 11.92 18.44 -50.92
CA LEU A 10 10.58 18.19 -50.39
C LEU A 10 10.50 16.83 -49.66
N MET A 11 11.07 15.77 -50.24
CA MET A 11 11.08 14.44 -49.60
C MET A 11 11.91 14.42 -48.32
N THR A 12 13.03 15.16 -48.28
CA THR A 12 13.87 15.28 -47.08
C THR A 12 13.14 16.07 -45.98
N ALA A 13 12.48 17.17 -46.33
CA ALA A 13 11.68 17.97 -45.39
C ALA A 13 10.50 17.18 -44.79
N VAL A 14 9.79 16.40 -45.61
CA VAL A 14 8.69 15.53 -45.15
C VAL A 14 9.20 14.43 -44.20
N LYS A 15 10.36 13.83 -44.49
CA LYS A 15 10.97 12.82 -43.58
C LYS A 15 11.38 13.43 -42.23
N ILE A 16 11.97 14.63 -42.23
CA ILE A 16 12.35 15.34 -41.00
C ILE A 16 11.09 15.70 -40.19
N LEU A 17 10.01 16.14 -40.86
CA LEU A 17 8.74 16.45 -40.21
C LEU A 17 8.08 15.22 -39.57
N VAL A 18 8.10 14.06 -40.23
CA VAL A 18 7.55 12.81 -39.67
C VAL A 18 8.37 12.34 -38.47
N VAL A 19 9.70 12.46 -38.51
CA VAL A 19 10.57 12.13 -37.35
C VAL A 19 10.31 13.09 -36.18
N PHE A 20 10.09 14.38 -36.44
CA PHE A 20 9.73 15.36 -35.40
C PHE A 20 8.35 15.07 -34.76
N ILE A 21 7.34 14.71 -35.57
CA ILE A 21 6.00 14.35 -35.09
C ILE A 21 6.06 13.06 -34.23
N CYS A 22 6.86 12.06 -34.61
CA CYS A 22 7.07 10.86 -33.82
C CYS A 22 7.85 11.12 -32.51
N LEU A 23 8.76 12.10 -32.46
CA LEU A 23 9.46 12.47 -31.22
C LEU A 23 8.60 13.27 -30.23
N THR A 24 7.55 13.95 -30.70
CA THR A 24 6.65 14.75 -29.85
C THR A 24 5.47 13.97 -29.26
N PHE A 25 5.26 12.72 -29.67
CA PHE A 25 4.28 11.83 -29.04
C PHE A 25 4.87 11.19 -27.77
N SER A 26 5.26 12.04 -26.82
CA SER A 26 5.45 11.58 -25.44
C SER A 26 4.07 11.15 -24.94
N MET A 27 3.83 9.84 -24.90
CA MET A 27 2.69 9.29 -24.15
C MET A 27 2.86 9.79 -22.72
N ALA A 28 2.09 10.81 -22.33
CA ALA A 28 1.99 11.18 -20.94
C ALA A 28 1.46 9.93 -20.23
N THR A 29 2.32 9.25 -19.48
CA THR A 29 1.91 8.16 -18.62
C THR A 29 1.06 8.79 -17.53
N TYR A 30 -0.24 8.87 -17.79
CA TYR A 30 -1.18 9.34 -16.78
C TYR A 30 -1.10 8.40 -15.59
N GLY A 31 -1.10 8.98 -14.39
CA GLY A 31 -1.23 8.19 -13.17
C GLY A 31 -2.53 7.39 -13.20
N THR A 32 -2.62 6.36 -12.38
CA THR A 32 -3.88 5.66 -12.11
C THR A 32 -3.99 5.48 -10.62
N VAL A 33 -5.12 5.85 -10.03
CA VAL A 33 -5.45 5.65 -8.62
C VAL A 33 -6.64 4.71 -8.51
N VAL A 34 -6.48 3.67 -7.71
CA VAL A 34 -7.52 2.74 -7.30
C VAL A 34 -7.75 2.92 -5.80
N ILE A 35 -8.95 3.39 -5.45
CA ILE A 35 -9.40 3.50 -4.07
C ILE A 35 -10.23 2.27 -3.70
N TYR A 36 -9.98 1.76 -2.51
CA TYR A 36 -10.74 0.66 -1.95
C TYR A 36 -11.87 1.16 -1.05
N PRO A 37 -13.03 0.47 -1.04
CA PRO A 37 -14.08 0.80 -0.08
C PRO A 37 -13.64 0.44 1.34
N GLN A 38 -14.42 0.89 2.32
CA GLN A 38 -14.23 0.51 3.72
C GLN A 38 -14.17 -1.02 3.87
N VAL A 39 -13.23 -1.50 4.68
CA VAL A 39 -13.24 -2.91 5.10
C VAL A 39 -14.26 -3.03 6.22
N PRO A 40 -15.25 -3.95 6.14
CA PRO A 40 -16.22 -4.12 7.21
C PRO A 40 -15.52 -4.40 8.55
N VAL A 41 -16.15 -3.99 9.66
CA VAL A 41 -15.69 -4.16 11.06
C VAL A 41 -14.40 -3.45 11.49
N VAL A 42 -13.55 -3.02 10.55
CA VAL A 42 -12.31 -2.29 10.86
C VAL A 42 -12.67 -0.86 11.27
N GLN A 43 -12.06 -0.36 12.35
CA GLN A 43 -12.38 0.98 12.87
C GLN A 43 -11.93 2.07 11.91
N ALA A 44 -12.82 3.05 11.70
CA ALA A 44 -12.49 4.30 11.05
C ALA A 44 -11.45 5.09 11.85
N CYS A 45 -10.72 5.94 11.15
CA CYS A 45 -9.89 6.99 11.73
C CYS A 45 -10.67 7.78 12.81
N GLN A 46 -10.00 8.11 13.91
CA GLN A 46 -10.56 8.89 15.02
C GLN A 46 -10.32 10.40 14.87
N PHE A 47 -9.53 10.81 13.87
CA PHE A 47 -9.09 12.18 13.67
C PHE A 47 -9.86 12.88 12.55
N SER A 48 -10.03 14.20 12.68
CA SER A 48 -10.87 15.02 11.80
C SER A 48 -10.08 15.58 10.60
N TYR A 49 -9.56 14.68 9.76
CA TYR A 49 -8.99 15.03 8.47
C TYR A 49 -9.41 14.06 7.37
N THR A 50 -9.37 14.55 6.12
CA THR A 50 -9.71 13.78 4.93
C THR A 50 -8.50 13.67 4.02
N LEU A 51 -8.13 12.43 3.66
CA LEU A 51 -7.14 12.17 2.62
C LEU A 51 -7.84 11.99 1.28
N LYS A 52 -7.35 12.70 0.27
CA LYS A 52 -7.76 12.55 -1.12
C LYS A 52 -6.55 12.27 -2.02
N ALA A 53 -6.78 11.47 -3.06
CA ALA A 53 -5.80 11.17 -4.09
C ALA A 53 -6.41 11.26 -5.48
N ARG A 54 -5.60 11.60 -6.47
CA ARG A 54 -5.97 11.59 -7.89
C ARG A 54 -4.77 11.36 -8.78
N ASP A 55 -5.04 10.95 -10.01
CA ASP A 55 -4.04 10.89 -11.06
C ASP A 55 -3.48 12.30 -11.30
N HIS A 56 -2.16 12.44 -11.36
CA HIS A 56 -1.53 13.76 -11.52
C HIS A 56 -2.06 14.48 -12.77
N GLY A 57 -2.42 15.76 -12.61
CA GLY A 57 -2.95 16.59 -13.68
C GLY A 57 -4.44 16.44 -13.97
N THR A 58 -5.15 15.52 -13.29
CA THR A 58 -6.62 15.40 -13.40
C THR A 58 -7.33 16.35 -12.42
N THR A 59 -8.65 16.52 -12.58
CA THR A 59 -9.44 17.43 -11.72
C THR A 59 -10.23 16.70 -10.63
N THR A 60 -10.58 15.44 -10.85
CA THR A 60 -11.42 14.64 -9.94
C THR A 60 -10.61 14.08 -8.79
N TRP A 61 -11.02 14.39 -7.56
CA TRP A 61 -10.42 13.85 -6.35
C TRP A 61 -11.21 12.65 -5.81
N ASN A 62 -10.50 11.58 -5.46
CA ASN A 62 -11.08 10.42 -4.78
C ASN A 62 -10.71 10.43 -3.30
N THR A 63 -11.68 10.17 -2.42
CA THR A 63 -11.43 10.09 -0.98
C THR A 63 -10.86 8.72 -0.62
N VAL A 64 -9.68 8.69 0.00
CA VAL A 64 -9.06 7.48 0.52
C VAL A 64 -9.68 7.17 1.89
N TYR A 65 -10.16 5.95 2.11
CA TYR A 65 -10.67 5.57 3.43
C TYR A 65 -9.52 5.48 4.44
N LEU A 66 -9.73 6.03 5.63
CA LEU A 66 -8.74 6.09 6.70
C LEU A 66 -9.17 5.21 7.87
N TYR A 67 -8.24 4.38 8.34
CA TYR A 67 -8.45 3.43 9.43
C TYR A 67 -7.64 3.84 10.65
N ASN A 68 -8.19 3.55 11.82
CA ASN A 68 -7.47 3.66 13.07
C ASN A 68 -6.58 2.43 13.28
N THR A 69 -5.28 2.63 13.40
CA THR A 69 -4.29 1.56 13.61
C THR A 69 -3.47 1.84 14.88
N PRO A 70 -3.31 0.87 15.79
CA PRO A 70 -2.54 1.11 17.00
C PRO A 70 -1.04 0.95 16.76
N VAL A 71 -0.26 1.76 17.45
CA VAL A 71 1.22 1.78 17.45
C VAL A 71 1.75 1.93 18.87
N THR A 72 3.02 1.63 19.06
CA THR A 72 3.73 1.91 20.32
C THR A 72 4.46 3.23 20.20
N ASN A 73 4.23 4.14 21.14
CA ASN A 73 4.92 5.43 21.18
C ASN A 73 6.34 5.30 21.77
N SER A 74 7.08 6.41 21.81
CA SER A 74 8.45 6.45 22.37
C SER A 74 8.54 6.05 23.86
N SER A 75 7.45 6.18 24.62
CA SER A 75 7.38 5.74 26.02
C SER A 75 7.03 4.26 26.18
N GLY A 76 6.95 3.49 25.09
CA GLY A 76 6.57 2.08 25.11
C GLY A 76 5.07 1.84 25.34
N SER A 77 4.27 2.90 25.36
CA SER A 77 2.82 2.85 25.58
C SER A 77 2.07 2.72 24.27
N GLY A 78 0.95 2.00 24.28
CA GLY A 78 0.09 1.90 23.10
C GLY A 78 -0.66 3.22 22.85
N THR A 79 -0.64 3.68 21.61
CA THR A 79 -1.46 4.79 21.10
C THR A 79 -2.06 4.43 19.74
N ASN A 80 -2.85 5.34 19.16
CA ASN A 80 -3.45 5.19 17.85
C ASN A 80 -2.79 6.14 16.85
N THR A 81 -2.64 5.65 15.62
CA THR A 81 -2.29 6.42 14.42
C THR A 81 -3.32 6.15 13.33
N THR A 82 -3.18 6.82 12.20
CA THR A 82 -4.07 6.66 11.04
C THR A 82 -3.34 6.04 9.86
N CYS A 83 -4.00 5.09 9.21
CA CYS A 83 -3.54 4.49 7.97
C CYS A 83 -4.61 4.61 6.86
N GLY A 84 -4.21 5.10 5.70
CA GLY A 84 -4.96 4.98 4.45
C GLY A 84 -4.20 4.11 3.45
N TYR A 85 -4.92 3.36 2.61
CA TYR A 85 -4.29 2.55 1.57
C TYR A 85 -5.04 2.63 0.26
N LEU A 86 -4.29 2.48 -0.83
CA LEU A 86 -4.75 2.55 -2.22
C LEU A 86 -3.76 1.81 -3.10
N SER A 87 -4.11 1.61 -4.36
CA SER A 87 -3.13 1.22 -5.37
C SER A 87 -3.00 2.25 -6.46
N CYS A 88 -1.80 2.38 -7.02
CA CYS A 88 -1.57 3.34 -8.07
C CYS A 88 -0.50 2.92 -9.08
N SER A 89 -0.38 3.73 -10.13
CA SER A 89 0.76 3.77 -11.04
C SER A 89 0.99 5.21 -11.48
N GLY A 90 2.20 5.54 -11.92
CA GLY A 90 2.55 6.91 -12.34
C GLY A 90 2.40 7.96 -11.23
N SER A 91 2.50 9.23 -11.59
CA SER A 91 2.46 10.31 -10.60
C SER A 91 1.07 10.52 -10.00
N ILE A 92 1.01 10.66 -8.67
CA ILE A 92 -0.24 10.83 -7.91
C ILE A 92 -0.20 12.11 -7.09
N ASP A 93 -1.25 12.91 -7.20
CA ASP A 93 -1.47 14.07 -6.34
C ASP A 93 -2.23 13.65 -5.08
N TYR A 94 -1.76 14.14 -3.94
CA TYR A 94 -2.40 13.99 -2.64
C TYR A 94 -2.89 15.33 -2.13
N LYS A 95 -4.03 15.29 -1.44
CA LYS A 95 -4.59 16.42 -0.70
C LYS A 95 -5.07 15.93 0.65
N ILE A 96 -4.60 16.57 1.71
CA ILE A 96 -5.11 16.34 3.06
C ILE A 96 -5.82 17.60 3.51
N ILE A 97 -7.08 17.46 3.90
CA ILE A 97 -7.95 18.55 4.36
C ILE A 97 -8.12 18.38 5.87
N PHE A 98 -7.88 19.44 6.63
CA PHE A 98 -7.91 19.44 8.08
C PHE A 98 -9.12 20.24 8.59
N SER A 99 -9.69 19.85 9.73
CA SER A 99 -10.68 20.65 10.44
C SER A 99 -10.08 21.53 11.55
N THR A 100 -8.77 21.43 11.76
CA THR A 100 -8.01 22.14 12.80
C THR A 100 -6.82 22.87 12.17
N THR A 101 -6.25 23.82 12.91
CA THR A 101 -5.07 24.55 12.44
C THR A 101 -3.87 23.62 12.30
N VAL A 102 -3.29 23.58 11.11
CA VAL A 102 -2.02 22.91 10.83
C VAL A 102 -0.99 23.96 10.47
N THR A 103 0.12 23.98 11.22
CA THR A 103 1.23 24.94 11.06
C THR A 103 2.47 24.29 10.46
N SER A 104 2.59 22.96 10.55
CA SER A 104 3.66 22.19 9.89
C SER A 104 3.16 20.85 9.37
N ALA A 105 3.72 20.43 8.24
CA ALA A 105 3.49 19.11 7.67
C ALA A 105 4.76 18.61 6.96
N VAL A 106 5.22 17.42 7.29
CA VAL A 106 6.45 16.83 6.74
C VAL A 106 6.18 15.44 6.22
N VAL A 107 6.64 15.13 5.01
CA VAL A 107 6.47 13.80 4.39
C VAL A 107 7.72 12.96 4.61
N TYR A 108 7.52 11.76 5.12
CA TYR A 108 8.58 10.80 5.41
C TYR A 108 8.41 9.49 4.61
N PRO A 109 9.52 8.78 4.31
CA PRO A 109 10.88 9.06 4.78
C PRO A 109 11.50 10.27 4.07
N ALA A 110 12.38 11.00 4.76
CA ALA A 110 12.98 12.25 4.25
C ALA A 110 13.61 12.15 2.84
N PRO A 111 14.23 11.02 2.43
CA PRO A 111 14.75 10.85 1.07
C PRO A 111 13.72 10.95 -0.06
N LEU A 112 12.41 10.94 0.24
CA LEU A 112 11.38 11.23 -0.75
C LEU A 112 11.45 12.67 -1.26
N ASN A 113 12.05 13.60 -0.49
CA ASN A 113 12.22 15.01 -0.85
C ASN A 113 10.90 15.68 -1.29
N ILE A 114 9.80 15.34 -0.61
CA ILE A 114 8.48 15.92 -0.86
C ILE A 114 8.23 17.03 0.15
N THR A 115 7.96 18.24 -0.35
CA THR A 115 7.55 19.38 0.47
C THR A 115 6.07 19.68 0.22
N PRO A 116 5.18 19.46 1.20
CA PRO A 116 3.78 19.85 1.09
C PRO A 116 3.62 21.36 0.90
N THR A 117 2.70 21.73 0.01
CA THR A 117 2.27 23.12 -0.17
C THR A 117 0.97 23.34 0.60
N PHE A 118 0.94 24.37 1.43
CA PHE A 118 -0.25 24.77 2.18
C PHE A 118 -1.21 25.59 1.31
N SER A 119 -2.50 25.31 1.43
CA SER A 119 -3.58 26.03 0.78
C SER A 119 -4.80 26.07 1.70
N GLY A 120 -4.88 27.11 2.53
CA GLY A 120 -5.97 27.29 3.50
C GLY A 120 -5.99 26.16 4.53
N ASP A 121 -7.06 25.37 4.51
CA ASP A 121 -7.32 24.23 5.39
C ASP A 121 -6.73 22.90 4.87
N SER A 122 -5.87 22.95 3.85
CA SER A 122 -5.33 21.76 3.22
C SER A 122 -3.86 21.86 2.91
N ILE A 123 -3.22 20.70 2.82
CA ILE A 123 -1.89 20.54 2.21
C ILE A 123 -2.00 19.69 0.95
N MET A 124 -1.14 19.97 -0.02
CA MET A 124 -1.03 19.23 -1.27
C MET A 124 0.42 18.88 -1.58
N PHE A 125 0.62 17.72 -2.20
CA PHE A 125 1.91 17.31 -2.74
C PHE A 125 1.71 16.22 -3.81
N THR A 126 2.76 15.93 -4.56
CA THR A 126 2.76 14.91 -5.61
C THR A 126 3.82 13.86 -5.31
N THR A 127 3.51 12.62 -5.67
CA THR A 127 4.46 11.50 -5.65
C THR A 127 4.73 11.04 -7.07
N ALA A 128 5.92 10.49 -7.32
CA ALA A 128 6.30 10.03 -8.65
C ALA A 128 5.65 8.69 -9.05
N GLY A 129 5.13 7.93 -8.08
CA GLY A 129 4.71 6.55 -8.27
C GLY A 129 4.22 5.91 -6.97
N PRO A 130 3.90 4.61 -7.03
CA PRO A 130 3.57 3.82 -5.85
C PRO A 130 4.69 3.84 -4.82
N GLN A 131 4.36 4.25 -3.61
CA GLN A 131 5.29 4.28 -2.49
C GLN A 131 4.55 4.35 -1.16
N LYS A 132 5.24 3.93 -0.10
CA LYS A 132 4.76 3.98 1.28
C LYS A 132 5.40 5.19 1.95
N PHE A 133 4.59 6.04 2.54
CA PHE A 133 5.05 7.25 3.22
C PHE A 133 4.15 7.55 4.42
N TYR A 134 4.58 8.45 5.29
CA TYR A 134 3.67 9.04 6.26
C TYR A 134 3.82 10.56 6.27
N VAL A 135 2.72 11.24 6.59
CA VAL A 135 2.68 12.68 6.75
C VAL A 135 2.61 12.98 8.24
N ASP A 136 3.67 13.57 8.75
CA ASP A 136 3.72 14.15 10.08
C ASP A 136 2.97 15.48 10.07
N ILE A 137 2.07 15.69 11.05
CA ILE A 137 1.30 16.93 11.18
C ILE A 137 1.68 17.55 12.53
N ASN A 138 2.08 18.83 12.51
CA ASN A 138 2.42 19.61 13.71
C ASN A 138 3.51 18.97 14.61
N GLY A 139 4.32 18.02 14.12
CA GLY A 139 5.38 17.37 14.88
C GLY A 139 4.94 16.19 15.76
N ASP A 140 3.69 15.71 15.64
CA ASP A 140 3.25 14.49 16.32
C ASP A 140 3.37 13.27 15.39
N HIS A 141 4.46 12.52 15.60
CA HIS A 141 4.79 11.32 14.84
C HIS A 141 3.83 10.13 15.06
N TYR A 142 2.89 10.21 16.00
CA TYR A 142 2.04 9.10 16.41
C TYR A 142 0.55 9.36 16.18
N ASN A 143 0.00 10.42 16.79
CA ASN A 143 -1.45 10.64 16.78
C ASN A 143 -1.86 11.51 15.59
N ASP A 144 -1.21 12.66 15.42
CA ASP A 144 -1.44 13.53 14.26
C ASP A 144 -0.49 13.18 13.11
N CYS A 145 -0.56 11.93 12.66
CA CYS A 145 0.13 11.51 11.44
C CYS A 145 -0.74 10.58 10.59
N ILE A 146 -0.44 10.56 9.29
CA ILE A 146 -1.18 9.74 8.31
C ILE A 146 -0.20 8.85 7.57
N HIS A 147 -0.23 7.55 7.84
CA HIS A 147 0.42 6.56 7.01
C HIS A 147 -0.37 6.35 5.72
N VAL A 148 0.31 6.45 4.57
CA VAL A 148 -0.28 6.20 3.27
C VAL A 148 0.45 5.05 2.62
N ILE A 149 -0.29 3.96 2.39
CA ILE A 149 0.20 2.78 1.71
C ILE A 149 -0.31 2.82 0.27
N ALA A 150 0.50 3.37 -0.64
CA ALA A 150 0.19 3.40 -2.06
C ALA A 150 0.94 2.28 -2.78
N ASP A 151 0.29 1.13 -2.93
CA ASP A 151 0.90 -0.04 -3.58
C ASP A 151 0.83 0.03 -5.10
N PRO A 152 1.75 -0.64 -5.82
CA PRO A 152 1.59 -0.81 -7.26
C PRO A 152 0.26 -1.51 -7.59
N LEU A 153 -0.31 -1.17 -8.75
CA LEU A 153 -1.42 -1.92 -9.34
C LEU A 153 -1.09 -3.42 -9.38
N GLU A 154 -2.09 -4.25 -9.09
CA GLU A 154 -1.94 -5.70 -9.19
C GLU A 154 -1.82 -6.12 -10.66
N VAL A 155 -0.84 -6.99 -10.95
CA VAL A 155 -0.64 -7.53 -12.29
C VAL A 155 -1.33 -8.89 -12.37
N ASN A 156 -2.37 -8.98 -13.20
CA ASN A 156 -3.19 -10.19 -13.39
C ASN A 156 -3.70 -10.77 -12.04
N PRO A 157 -4.46 -9.99 -11.24
CA PRO A 157 -5.01 -10.51 -10.00
C PRO A 157 -5.94 -11.70 -10.26
N PRO A 158 -5.98 -12.72 -9.38
CA PRO A 158 -6.97 -13.79 -9.44
C PRO A 158 -8.40 -13.26 -9.50
N HIS A 159 -9.29 -14.00 -10.17
CA HIS A 159 -10.72 -13.69 -10.23
C HIS A 159 -11.52 -14.66 -9.37
N GLN A 160 -12.72 -14.22 -8.98
CA GLN A 160 -13.66 -15.10 -8.30
C GLN A 160 -14.05 -16.28 -9.21
N GLY A 161 -13.87 -17.50 -8.70
CA GLY A 161 -14.15 -18.73 -9.45
C GLY A 161 -12.92 -19.35 -10.12
N ASP A 162 -11.76 -18.69 -10.09
CA ASP A 162 -10.51 -19.26 -10.59
C ASP A 162 -10.17 -20.57 -9.85
N ALA A 163 -9.68 -21.56 -10.62
CA ALA A 163 -9.25 -22.83 -10.05
C ALA A 163 -8.12 -22.62 -9.03
N ASN A 164 -8.21 -23.32 -7.90
CA ASN A 164 -7.23 -23.23 -6.81
C ASN A 164 -7.17 -21.88 -6.08
N VAL A 165 -8.17 -21.01 -6.24
CA VAL A 165 -8.23 -19.71 -5.56
C VAL A 165 -9.31 -19.72 -4.46
N ILE A 166 -8.93 -19.30 -3.26
CA ILE A 166 -9.83 -18.88 -2.19
C ILE A 166 -9.96 -17.37 -2.33
N PHE A 167 -11.10 -16.89 -2.81
CA PHE A 167 -11.32 -15.48 -3.15
C PHE A 167 -12.17 -14.79 -2.07
N ILE A 168 -11.64 -13.71 -1.47
CA ILE A 168 -12.39 -12.86 -0.53
C ILE A 168 -12.72 -11.53 -1.22
N PRO A 169 -13.99 -11.29 -1.60
CA PRO A 169 -14.37 -10.10 -2.35
C PRO A 169 -14.43 -8.84 -1.47
N SER A 170 -14.17 -7.70 -2.10
CA SER A 170 -14.31 -6.38 -1.48
C SER A 170 -15.66 -6.20 -0.78
N GLY A 171 -15.67 -5.53 0.38
CA GLY A 171 -16.89 -5.37 1.20
C GLY A 171 -17.23 -6.60 2.05
N THR A 172 -16.35 -7.61 2.10
CA THR A 172 -16.50 -8.79 2.96
C THR A 172 -15.47 -8.80 4.08
N PHE A 173 -15.89 -9.25 5.27
CA PHE A 173 -14.99 -9.60 6.36
C PHE A 173 -15.21 -11.04 6.80
N VAL A 174 -14.19 -11.89 6.71
CA VAL A 174 -14.26 -13.27 7.17
C VAL A 174 -13.70 -13.37 8.59
N ASP A 175 -14.59 -13.51 9.56
CA ASP A 175 -14.25 -13.56 10.98
C ASP A 175 -13.76 -14.96 11.42
N SER A 176 -12.76 -15.49 10.73
CA SER A 176 -12.15 -16.79 11.05
C SER A 176 -10.69 -16.86 10.58
N ILE A 177 -9.96 -17.83 11.13
CA ILE A 177 -8.60 -18.16 10.67
C ILE A 177 -8.73 -18.89 9.34
N ILE A 178 -8.14 -18.33 8.29
CA ILE A 178 -8.12 -18.94 6.96
C ILE A 178 -6.93 -19.90 6.88
N LYS A 179 -7.22 -21.19 6.84
CA LYS A 179 -6.24 -22.22 6.51
C LYS A 179 -6.12 -22.34 5.00
N VAL A 180 -4.93 -22.10 4.44
CA VAL A 180 -4.73 -22.15 2.99
C VAL A 180 -4.05 -23.47 2.61
N PRO A 181 -4.73 -24.39 1.91
CA PRO A 181 -4.14 -25.69 1.55
C PRO A 181 -2.97 -25.55 0.55
N SER A 182 -2.15 -26.61 0.47
CA SER A 182 -1.09 -26.72 -0.55
C SER A 182 -1.63 -26.55 -1.97
N GLY A 183 -0.88 -25.83 -2.81
CA GLY A 183 -1.24 -25.54 -4.20
C GLY A 183 -2.36 -24.51 -4.36
N LYS A 184 -2.84 -23.88 -3.28
CA LYS A 184 -3.90 -22.87 -3.33
C LYS A 184 -3.36 -21.45 -3.20
N THR A 185 -4.14 -20.52 -3.72
CA THR A 185 -3.94 -19.08 -3.54
C THR A 185 -5.09 -18.51 -2.72
N LEU A 186 -4.80 -17.90 -1.58
CA LEU A 186 -5.72 -16.99 -0.92
C LEU A 186 -5.56 -15.60 -1.56
N TYR A 187 -6.63 -15.08 -2.13
CA TYR A 187 -6.66 -13.72 -2.67
C TYR A 187 -7.66 -12.88 -1.85
N ILE A 188 -7.16 -11.82 -1.22
CA ILE A 188 -7.96 -10.90 -0.41
C ILE A 188 -8.01 -9.55 -1.13
N GLN A 189 -9.14 -9.28 -1.80
CA GLN A 189 -9.31 -8.06 -2.57
C GLN A 189 -9.19 -6.83 -1.67
N GLY A 190 -8.68 -5.71 -2.20
CA GLY A 190 -8.70 -4.44 -1.46
C GLY A 190 -10.12 -4.03 -1.09
N GLY A 191 -10.33 -3.57 0.14
CA GLY A 191 -11.67 -3.36 0.71
C GLY A 191 -12.28 -4.61 1.37
N ALA A 192 -11.60 -5.75 1.33
CA ALA A 192 -11.97 -6.96 2.06
C ALA A 192 -11.05 -7.21 3.26
N GLY A 193 -11.46 -8.09 4.16
CA GLY A 193 -10.61 -8.49 5.28
C GLY A 193 -10.88 -9.88 5.86
N VAL A 194 -9.93 -10.34 6.66
CA VAL A 194 -9.95 -11.63 7.35
C VAL A 194 -9.43 -11.48 8.78
N ARG A 195 -9.72 -12.46 9.64
CA ARG A 195 -9.20 -12.46 11.02
C ARG A 195 -7.71 -12.79 11.10
N SER A 196 -7.27 -13.88 10.48
CA SER A 196 -5.89 -14.38 10.51
C SER A 196 -5.68 -15.41 9.40
N ILE A 197 -4.43 -15.73 9.07
CA ILE A 197 -4.06 -16.67 8.01
C ILE A 197 -3.10 -17.72 8.57
N ASP A 198 -3.37 -18.98 8.28
CA ASP A 198 -2.58 -20.13 8.70
C ASP A 198 -2.10 -20.92 7.47
N LEU A 199 -0.78 -21.05 7.34
CA LEU A 199 -0.07 -21.72 6.26
C LEU A 199 0.74 -22.92 6.79
N ASP A 200 0.30 -23.54 7.88
CA ASP A 200 1.00 -24.69 8.47
C ASP A 200 1.05 -25.93 7.57
N SER A 201 2.23 -26.53 7.43
CA SER A 201 2.49 -27.76 6.65
C SER A 201 2.07 -27.65 5.18
N THR A 202 2.22 -26.46 4.58
CA THR A 202 1.78 -26.19 3.21
C THR A 202 2.91 -26.23 2.18
N THR A 203 2.58 -26.47 0.92
CA THR A 203 3.55 -26.40 -0.20
C THR A 203 2.92 -25.70 -1.40
N ASN A 204 3.67 -24.80 -2.05
CA ASN A 204 3.23 -24.04 -3.22
C ASN A 204 1.98 -23.20 -2.94
N THR A 205 2.01 -22.44 -1.83
CA THR A 205 0.86 -21.66 -1.36
C THR A 205 1.08 -20.17 -1.58
N LYS A 206 0.02 -19.43 -1.88
CA LYS A 206 0.07 -17.98 -2.07
C LYS A 206 -0.95 -17.24 -1.22
N VAL A 207 -0.58 -16.08 -0.72
CA VAL A 207 -1.44 -15.09 -0.06
C VAL A 207 -1.23 -13.76 -0.78
N LEU A 208 -2.21 -13.33 -1.56
CA LEU A 208 -2.12 -12.18 -2.45
C LEU A 208 -3.26 -11.20 -2.18
N GLY A 209 -3.12 -9.98 -2.67
CA GLY A 209 -4.19 -8.98 -2.66
C GLY A 209 -3.76 -7.68 -1.99
N ARG A 210 -4.76 -6.86 -1.68
CA ARG A 210 -4.62 -5.57 -0.96
C ARG A 210 -5.58 -5.48 0.23
N GLY A 211 -6.06 -6.63 0.68
CA GLY A 211 -6.99 -6.74 1.80
C GLY A 211 -6.31 -6.67 3.17
N VAL A 212 -7.15 -6.62 4.20
CA VAL A 212 -6.73 -6.36 5.58
C VAL A 212 -6.90 -7.61 6.46
N ILE A 213 -5.86 -7.97 7.19
CA ILE A 213 -5.91 -8.88 8.33
C ILE A 213 -6.13 -8.03 9.57
N PHE A 214 -7.20 -8.26 10.30
CA PHE A 214 -7.63 -7.34 11.35
C PHE A 214 -7.82 -8.03 12.69
N ARG A 215 -7.15 -7.49 13.72
CA ARG A 215 -7.21 -7.97 15.12
C ARG A 215 -7.08 -9.50 15.25
N PRO A 216 -6.06 -10.15 14.66
CA PRO A 216 -5.77 -11.53 14.99
C PRO A 216 -5.38 -11.62 16.47
N ASN A 217 -5.87 -12.66 17.17
CA ASN A 217 -5.54 -12.89 18.58
C ASN A 217 -4.03 -13.13 18.78
N PHE A 218 -3.38 -13.76 17.78
CA PHE A 218 -1.95 -14.05 17.76
C PHE A 218 -1.29 -13.44 16.52
N ASP A 219 -0.73 -14.28 15.64
CA ASP A 219 -0.09 -13.84 14.41
C ASP A 219 -1.13 -13.44 13.35
N ALA A 220 -0.82 -12.42 12.56
CA ALA A 220 -1.64 -12.11 11.39
C ALA A 220 -1.48 -13.18 10.30
N ILE A 221 -0.24 -13.62 10.08
CA ILE A 221 0.08 -14.77 9.22
C ILE A 221 1.02 -15.72 9.98
N ALA A 222 0.58 -16.96 10.15
CA ALA A 222 1.41 -18.04 10.66
C ALA A 222 1.86 -18.94 9.50
N CYS A 223 3.14 -18.89 9.15
CA CYS A 223 3.77 -19.73 8.13
C CYS A 223 4.73 -20.71 8.80
N SER A 224 4.27 -21.93 9.06
CA SER A 224 5.06 -22.96 9.72
C SER A 224 5.17 -24.23 8.87
N HIS A 225 6.31 -24.90 8.90
CA HIS A 225 6.52 -26.17 8.17
C HIS A 225 6.17 -26.08 6.67
N ALA A 226 6.33 -24.91 6.06
CA ALA A 226 5.86 -24.63 4.71
C ALA A 226 7.01 -24.57 3.69
N SER A 227 6.70 -24.83 2.42
CA SER A 227 7.65 -24.66 1.32
C SER A 227 7.04 -23.93 0.12
N ASN A 228 7.84 -23.10 -0.55
CA ASN A 228 7.42 -22.35 -1.74
C ASN A 228 6.17 -21.48 -1.48
N VAL A 229 6.29 -20.56 -0.53
CA VAL A 229 5.20 -19.66 -0.13
C VAL A 229 5.43 -18.28 -0.72
N THR A 230 4.39 -17.65 -1.26
CA THR A 230 4.41 -16.24 -1.69
C THR A 230 3.38 -15.43 -0.92
N ILE A 231 3.79 -14.33 -0.30
CA ILE A 231 2.92 -13.39 0.40
C ILE A 231 3.14 -12.00 -0.21
N ASP A 232 2.09 -11.40 -0.77
CA ASP A 232 2.18 -10.07 -1.40
C ASP A 232 1.00 -9.16 -1.04
N GLY A 233 1.32 -7.95 -0.59
CA GLY A 233 0.40 -6.80 -0.56
C GLY A 233 -0.66 -6.75 0.54
N VAL A 234 -0.79 -7.80 1.36
CA VAL A 234 -1.74 -7.79 2.49
C VAL A 234 -1.29 -6.87 3.63
N LEU A 235 -2.28 -6.26 4.29
CA LEU A 235 -2.08 -5.32 5.39
C LEU A 235 -2.51 -5.97 6.70
N ASP A 236 -1.72 -5.86 7.75
CA ASP A 236 -2.08 -6.31 9.09
C ASP A 236 -2.34 -5.13 10.01
N PHE A 237 -3.54 -5.08 10.57
CA PHE A 237 -3.97 -4.10 11.55
C PHE A 237 -4.26 -4.80 12.90
N ASN A 238 -3.37 -4.54 13.85
CA ASN A 238 -3.49 -4.82 15.27
C ASN A 238 -3.43 -6.31 15.65
N HIS A 239 -2.39 -7.02 15.22
CA HIS A 239 -2.11 -8.37 15.72
C HIS A 239 -1.79 -8.40 17.23
N GLY A 240 -1.91 -9.60 17.81
CA GLY A 240 -1.83 -9.80 19.26
C GLY A 240 -3.01 -9.23 20.03
N TRP A 241 -4.16 -9.13 19.36
CA TRP A 241 -5.38 -8.61 19.95
C TRP A 241 -5.76 -9.37 21.23
N GLY A 242 -6.30 -8.65 22.22
CA GLY A 242 -6.63 -9.22 23.53
C GLY A 242 -5.42 -9.64 24.38
N GLY A 243 -4.20 -9.30 23.96
CA GLY A 243 -2.98 -9.68 24.68
C GLY A 243 -2.47 -11.09 24.36
N GLY A 244 -2.91 -11.70 23.26
CA GLY A 244 -2.41 -13.01 22.84
C GLY A 244 -0.95 -13.00 22.34
N GLY A 245 -0.40 -11.81 22.05
CA GLY A 245 0.97 -11.67 21.54
C GLY A 245 1.10 -12.10 20.07
N GLY A 246 2.28 -12.51 19.64
CA GLY A 246 2.53 -12.88 18.24
C GLY A 246 3.11 -11.74 17.40
N CYS A 247 3.02 -11.86 16.09
CA CYS A 247 3.64 -10.95 15.13
C CYS A 247 2.85 -10.86 13.82
N GLY A 248 3.09 -9.82 13.01
CA GLY A 248 2.43 -9.69 11.69
C GLY A 248 2.73 -10.86 10.75
N LEU A 249 3.91 -11.47 10.85
CA LEU A 249 4.25 -12.67 10.10
C LEU A 249 5.23 -13.54 10.90
N ARG A 250 4.82 -14.77 11.20
CA ARG A 250 5.68 -15.80 11.78
C ARG A 250 6.12 -16.77 10.69
N CYS A 251 7.44 -16.95 10.52
CA CYS A 251 8.01 -17.98 9.66
C CYS A 251 8.80 -18.98 10.52
N GLY A 252 8.32 -20.22 10.63
CA GLY A 252 8.94 -21.29 11.40
C GLY A 252 9.20 -22.53 10.55
N GLN A 253 10.41 -23.10 10.60
CA GLN A 253 10.76 -24.34 9.89
C GLN A 253 10.27 -24.39 8.43
N SER A 254 10.36 -23.26 7.72
CA SER A 254 9.83 -23.11 6.36
C SER A 254 10.96 -22.77 5.39
N SER A 255 10.80 -23.11 4.11
CA SER A 255 11.79 -22.87 3.06
C SER A 255 11.18 -22.16 1.86
N ASN A 256 11.96 -21.31 1.18
CA ASN A 256 11.51 -20.54 0.02
C ASN A 256 10.20 -19.75 0.26
N VAL A 257 10.21 -18.91 1.29
CA VAL A 257 9.12 -17.98 1.60
C VAL A 257 9.49 -16.60 1.05
N SER A 258 8.68 -16.09 0.12
CA SER A 258 8.82 -14.74 -0.44
C SER A 258 7.76 -13.82 0.15
N VAL A 259 8.16 -12.64 0.61
CA VAL A 259 7.29 -11.62 1.19
C VAL A 259 7.57 -10.28 0.52
N SER A 260 6.52 -9.63 0.01
CA SER A 260 6.61 -8.32 -0.64
C SER A 260 5.39 -7.48 -0.34
N ASN A 261 5.55 -6.15 -0.37
CA ASN A 261 4.47 -5.17 -0.21
C ASN A 261 3.57 -5.30 1.03
N CYS A 262 3.92 -6.14 2.01
CA CYS A 262 3.17 -6.26 3.25
C CYS A 262 3.47 -5.11 4.22
N VAL A 263 2.46 -4.72 4.98
CA VAL A 263 2.57 -3.72 6.06
C VAL A 263 1.88 -4.28 7.30
N SER A 264 2.44 -4.00 8.47
CA SER A 264 1.89 -4.47 9.75
C SER A 264 1.95 -3.34 10.77
N PHE A 265 0.82 -3.12 11.45
CA PHE A 265 0.66 -2.18 12.56
C PHE A 265 0.20 -2.92 13.80
N SER A 266 0.86 -2.71 14.94
CA SER A 266 0.35 -3.13 16.25
C SER A 266 1.04 -2.32 17.36
N SER A 267 0.37 -2.20 18.51
CA SER A 267 0.95 -1.68 19.75
C SER A 267 1.33 -2.78 20.74
N LYS A 268 1.16 -4.05 20.36
CA LYS A 268 1.39 -5.20 21.22
C LYS A 268 2.81 -5.72 21.03
N THR A 269 3.56 -5.81 22.13
CA THR A 269 4.95 -6.24 22.13
C THR A 269 5.07 -7.74 21.87
N ILE A 270 5.59 -8.14 20.70
CA ILE A 270 6.82 -8.97 20.53
C ILE A 270 7.48 -8.60 19.19
N GLY A 271 8.67 -8.00 19.26
CA GLY A 271 9.52 -7.72 18.10
C GLY A 271 10.18 -8.98 17.53
N VAL A 272 10.19 -9.07 16.20
CA VAL A 272 11.15 -9.79 15.33
C VAL A 272 12.01 -10.87 16.01
N ARG A 273 11.62 -12.15 15.90
CA ARG A 273 12.61 -13.24 15.94
C ARG A 273 13.22 -13.40 14.55
N LYS A 274 14.45 -12.91 14.41
CA LYS A 274 15.27 -12.90 13.19
C LYS A 274 15.74 -14.32 12.81
N MET A 275 15.29 -14.83 11.65
CA MET A 275 15.97 -15.79 10.75
C MET A 275 15.22 -15.63 9.41
N GLU A 276 15.71 -15.21 8.25
CA GLU A 276 17.02 -15.00 7.64
C GLU A 276 16.83 -13.94 6.53
N LYS A 277 17.92 -13.30 6.08
CA LYS A 277 17.90 -12.11 5.19
C LYS A 277 17.09 -12.30 3.90
N ARG A 278 16.04 -11.48 3.70
CA ARG A 278 15.79 -10.61 2.53
C ARG A 278 14.43 -9.90 2.70
N SER A 279 14.46 -8.57 2.70
CA SER A 279 13.31 -7.67 2.44
C SER A 279 12.09 -7.76 3.40
N ILE A 280 12.29 -7.61 4.71
CA ILE A 280 11.19 -7.22 5.62
C ILE A 280 11.24 -5.69 5.77
N GLY A 281 10.30 -5.00 5.13
CA GLY A 281 10.02 -3.59 5.33
C GLY A 281 9.32 -3.38 6.68
N LEU A 282 10.03 -3.61 7.77
CA LEU A 282 9.58 -3.18 9.09
C LEU A 282 9.76 -1.66 9.12
N VAL A 283 8.66 -0.89 9.09
CA VAL A 283 8.75 0.54 9.39
C VAL A 283 9.03 0.66 10.89
N ARG A 284 10.32 0.63 11.26
CA ARG A 284 10.77 1.18 12.52
C ARG A 284 10.73 2.69 12.38
N PHE A 285 9.81 3.33 13.09
CA PHE A 285 9.85 4.77 13.28
C PHE A 285 11.13 5.11 14.06
N PRO A 286 11.99 6.01 13.53
CA PRO A 286 13.10 6.52 14.33
C PRO A 286 12.57 7.26 15.56
N PRO A 287 13.39 7.41 16.62
CA PRO A 287 13.06 8.28 17.75
C PRO A 287 12.83 9.73 17.32
#